data_AF-A0A2E7JLA8-F1
#
_entry.id   AF-A0A2E7JLA8-F1
#
_cell.length_a   1.000
_cell.length_b   1.000
_cell.length_c   1.000
_cell.angle_alpha   90.00
_cell.angle_beta   90.00
_cell.angle_gamma   90.00
#
_symmetry.space_group_name_H-M   'P 1'
#
loop_
_entity.id
_entity.type
_entity.pdbx_description
1 polymer ?
#
loop_
_entity_poly.entity_id
_entity_poly.type
_entity_poly.pdbx_seq_one_letter_code
_entity_poly.pdbx_strand_id
1 'polypeptide(L)' 'MELQDQLHATLKEMMKAIDTGEGEAIVASVGKIDQIGHCLGADTPPMLRHYLEKRSYAKALDFLEGRDGAAAPNC' A
#
# COMPACT_ATOMS: atom_id res chain seq x y z
N MET A 1 -15.47 1.09 -7.02
CA MET A 1 -14.35 1.75 -6.32
C MET A 1 -13.30 0.68 -6.15
N GLU A 2 -12.21 0.77 -6.90
CA GLU A 2 -11.20 -0.29 -7.00
C GLU A 2 -10.45 -0.44 -5.67
N LEU A 3 -10.23 -1.69 -5.22
CA LEU A 3 -9.54 -1.98 -3.96
C LEU A 3 -8.13 -1.38 -3.90
N GLN A 4 -7.47 -1.22 -5.05
CA GLN A 4 -6.17 -0.56 -5.17
C GLN A 4 -6.23 0.93 -4.80
N ASP A 5 -7.31 1.62 -5.14
CA ASP A 5 -7.50 3.04 -4.81
C ASP A 5 -7.70 3.22 -3.29
N GLN A 6 -8.46 2.31 -2.66
CA GLN A 6 -8.59 2.27 -1.20
C GLN A 6 -7.26 1.97 -0.50
N LEU A 7 -6.46 1.04 -1.05
CA LEU A 7 -5.13 0.73 -0.52
C LEU A 7 -4.23 1.97 -0.60
N HIS A 8 -4.22 2.65 -1.75
CA HIS A 8 -3.45 3.87 -1.99
C HIS A 8 -3.85 4.99 -1.01
N ALA A 9 -5.14 5.24 -0.83
CA ALA A 9 -5.64 6.22 0.13
C ALA A 9 -5.21 5.87 1.57
N THR A 10 -5.39 4.61 1.97
CA THR A 10 -5.04 4.15 3.34
C THR A 10 -3.53 4.26 3.61
N LEU A 11 -2.68 3.94 2.63
CA LEU A 11 -1.23 4.11 2.74
C LEU A 11 -0.85 5.57 2.94
N LYS A 12 -1.48 6.50 2.21
CA LYS A 12 -1.27 7.96 2.37
C LYS A 12 -1.71 8.45 3.75
N GLU A 13 -2.89 8.02 4.19
CA GLU A 13 -3.39 8.37 5.54
C GLU A 13 -2.45 7.85 6.63
N MET A 14 -1.95 6.63 6.50
CA MET A 14 -0.98 6.07 7.44
C MET A 14 0.32 6.91 7.49
N MET A 15 0.87 7.28 6.34
CA MET A 15 2.07 8.12 6.29
C MET A 15 1.85 9.49 6.93
N LYS A 16 0.67 10.08 6.72
CA LYS A 16 0.29 11.32 7.38
C LYS A 16 0.12 11.15 8.90
N ALA A 17 -0.47 10.04 9.35
CA ALA A 17 -0.59 9.73 10.77
C ALA A 17 0.77 9.51 11.46
N ILE A 18 1.77 8.99 10.73
CA ILE A 18 3.15 8.90 11.21
C ILE A 18 3.74 10.30 11.41
N ASP A 19 3.50 11.21 10.47
CA ASP A 19 3.98 12.60 10.55
C ASP A 19 3.31 13.38 11.69
N THR A 20 2.02 13.17 11.93
CA THR A 20 1.27 13.80 13.03
C THR A 20 1.47 13.14 14.39
N GLY A 21 2.06 11.93 14.44
CA GLY A 21 2.28 11.18 15.67
C GLY A 21 1.02 10.45 16.21
N GLU A 22 0.01 10.24 15.36
CA GLU A 22 -1.26 9.59 15.72
C GLU A 22 -1.11 8.06 15.73
N GLY A 23 -0.47 7.51 16.76
CA GLY A 23 -0.19 6.08 16.92
C GLY A 23 -1.40 5.16 16.72
N GLU A 24 -2.58 5.53 17.23
CA GLU A 24 -3.82 4.76 17.06
C GLU A 24 -4.28 4.70 15.60
N ALA A 25 -4.15 5.80 14.86
CA ALA A 25 -4.50 5.87 13.44
C ALA A 25 -3.55 5.02 12.58
N ILE A 26 -2.28 4.93 12.96
CA ILE A 26 -1.31 4.04 12.29
C ILE A 26 -1.75 2.58 12.42
N VAL A 27 -2.07 2.13 13.64
CA VAL A 27 -2.49 0.74 13.90
C VAL A 27 -3.79 0.42 13.15
N ALA A 28 -4.76 1.33 13.17
CA ALA A 28 -6.01 1.18 12.43
C ALA A 28 -5.77 1.09 10.90
N SER A 29 -4.84 1.90 10.39
CA SER A 29 -4.48 1.90 8.96
C SER A 29 -3.77 0.60 8.56
N VAL A 30 -2.88 0.08 9.39
CA VAL A 30 -2.20 -1.22 9.15
C VAL A 30 -3.21 -2.35 9.07
N GLY A 31 -4.21 -2.40 9.96
CA GLY A 31 -5.26 -3.42 9.92
C GLY A 31 -6.10 -3.35 8.63
N LYS A 32 -6.45 -2.13 8.19
CA LYS A 32 -7.15 -1.92 6.91
C LYS A 32 -6.31 -2.35 5.72
N ILE A 33 -5.02 -2.00 5.71
CA ILE A 33 -4.09 -2.39 4.63
C ILE A 33 -4.00 -3.91 4.51
N ASP A 34 -3.91 -4.62 5.64
CA ASP A 34 -3.85 -6.09 5.65
C ASP A 34 -5.14 -6.72 5.11
N GLN A 35 -6.31 -6.23 5.55
CA GLN A 35 -7.60 -6.66 5.00
C GLN A 35 -7.72 -6.41 3.49
N ILE A 36 -7.35 -5.21 3.04
CA ILE A 36 -7.42 -4.84 1.62
C ILE A 36 -6.44 -5.70 0.80
N GLY A 37 -5.22 -5.92 1.31
CA GLY A 37 -4.22 -6.78 0.69
C GLY A 37 -4.70 -8.24 0.56
N HIS A 38 -5.38 -8.75 1.58
CA HIS A 38 -5.99 -10.08 1.55
C HIS A 38 -7.13 -10.16 0.52
N CYS A 39 -7.96 -9.11 0.43
CA CYS A 39 -9.06 -9.02 -0.53
C CYS A 39 -8.58 -8.87 -1.98
N LEU A 40 -7.50 -8.14 -2.21
CA LEU A 40 -6.92 -7.94 -3.55
C LEU A 40 -6.43 -9.27 -4.15
N GLY A 41 -5.98 -10.22 -3.33
CA GLY A 41 -5.79 -11.62 -3.73
C GLY A 41 -5.02 -11.80 -5.05
N ALA A 42 -5.55 -12.63 -5.94
CA ALA A 42 -4.96 -12.97 -7.24
C ALA A 42 -4.95 -11.82 -8.28
N ASP A 43 -5.69 -10.75 -8.02
CA ASP A 43 -5.74 -9.55 -8.87
C ASP A 43 -4.57 -8.59 -8.57
N THR A 44 -3.85 -8.82 -7.47
CA THR A 44 -2.73 -7.99 -7.05
C THR A 44 -1.43 -8.34 -7.79
N PRO A 45 -0.66 -7.34 -8.26
CA PRO A 45 0.70 -7.55 -8.72
C PRO A 45 1.57 -8.20 -7.63
N PRO A 46 2.42 -9.20 -7.97
CA PRO A 46 3.25 -9.90 -6.99
C PRO A 46 4.25 -8.97 -6.28
N MET A 47 4.71 -7.90 -6.95
CA MET A 47 5.56 -6.87 -6.33
C MET A 47 4.83 -6.12 -5.21
N LEU A 48 3.58 -5.71 -5.44
CA LEU A 48 2.78 -5.00 -4.44
C LEU A 48 2.54 -5.89 -3.21
N ARG A 49 2.24 -7.17 -3.43
CA ARG A 49 2.10 -8.14 -2.34
C ARG A 49 3.37 -8.28 -1.52
N HIS A 50 4.52 -8.36 -2.19
CA HIS A 50 5.83 -8.42 -1.52
C HIS A 50 6.13 -7.18 -0.66
N TYR A 51 5.74 -5.99 -1.14
CA TYR A 51 5.88 -4.77 -0.33
C TYR A 51 4.99 -4.79 0.91
N LEU A 52 3.75 -5.29 0.80
CA LEU A 52 2.85 -5.44 1.94
C LEU A 52 3.39 -6.47 2.95
N GLU A 53 3.89 -7.62 2.49
CA GLU A 53 4.48 -8.66 3.34
C GLU A 53 5.72 -8.16 4.10
N LYS A 54 6.55 -7.34 3.45
CA LYS A 54 7.71 -6.69 4.08
C LYS A 54 7.38 -5.44 4.89
N ARG A 55 6.09 -5.06 5.01
CA ARG A 55 5.64 -3.80 5.63
C ARG A 55 6.33 -2.57 5.04
N SER A 56 6.69 -2.65 3.76
CA SER A 56 7.35 -1.58 3.01
C SER A 56 6.30 -0.66 2.38
N TYR A 57 5.49 -0.03 3.23
CA TYR A 57 4.33 0.78 2.82
C TYR A 57 4.70 1.93 1.89
N ALA A 58 5.85 2.57 2.11
CA ALA A 58 6.37 3.61 1.21
C ALA A 58 6.62 3.08 -0.22
N LYS A 59 7.13 1.85 -0.36
CA LYS A 59 7.35 1.20 -1.66
C LYS A 59 6.04 0.77 -2.32
N ALA A 60 5.10 0.27 -1.53
CA ALA A 60 3.75 -0.01 -2.03
C ALA A 60 3.07 1.25 -2.57
N LEU A 61 3.23 2.39 -1.89
CA LEU A 61 2.72 3.68 -2.34
C LEU A 61 3.40 4.13 -3.64
N ASP A 62 4.74 4.06 -3.69
CA ASP A 62 5.53 4.43 -4.87
C ASP A 62 5.14 3.61 -6.11
N PHE A 63 4.88 2.31 -5.92
CA PHE A 63 4.39 1.40 -6.96
C PHE A 63 2.98 1.79 -7.45
N LEU A 64 2.07 2.11 -6.51
CA LEU A 64 0.70 2.54 -6.84
C LEU A 64 0.66 3.94 -7.49
N GLU A 65 1.60 4.82 -7.15
CA GLU A 65 1.75 6.15 -7.77
C GLU A 65 2.49 6.10 -9.12
N GLY A 66 2.96 4.92 -9.55
CA GLY A 66 3.76 4.77 -10.77
C GLY A 66 5.13 5.46 -10.69
N ARG A 67 5.61 5.76 -9.48
CA ARG A 67 6.93 6.34 -9.21
C ARG A 67 8.00 5.29 -8.99
N ASP A 68 7.62 4.09 -8.58
CA ASP A 68 8.56 2.97 -8.56
C ASP A 68 8.86 2.66 -10.03
N GLY A 69 10.10 2.95 -10.45
CA GLY A 69 10.60 2.82 -11.81
C GLY A 69 10.56 1.40 -12.40
N ALA A 70 9.78 0.49 -11.81
CA ALA A 70 9.24 -0.71 -12.43
C ALA A 70 8.15 -0.40 -13.49
N ALA A 71 8.19 0.78 -14.11
CA ALA A 71 7.66 0.97 -15.45
C ALA A 71 8.36 -0.02 -16.37
N ALA A 72 7.74 -1.18 -16.57
CA ALA A 72 8.03 -2.21 -17.56
C ALA A 72 9.52 -2.58 -17.72
N PRO A 73 9.96 -3.83 -17.42
CA PRO A 73 11.01 -4.39 -18.25
C PRO A 73 10.42 -4.42 -19.67
N ASN A 74 10.87 -3.48 -20.47
CA ASN A 74 10.71 -3.45 -21.91
C ASN A 74 11.24 -4.79 -22.44
N CYS A 75 10.35 -5.76 -22.67
CA CYS A 75 10.61 -7.06 -23.28
C CYS A 75 9.41 -7.46 -24.13
#